data_AF-A0A6A3PMG2-F1
#
_entry.id   AF-A0A6A3PMG2-F1
#
_cell.length_a   1.000
_cell.length_b   1.000
_cell.length_c   1.000
_cell.angle_alpha   90.00
_cell.angle_beta   90.00
_cell.angle_gamma   90.00
#
_symmetry.space_group_name_H-M   'P 1'
#
loop_
_entity.id
_entity.type
_entity.pdbx_description
1 polymer ?
#
loop_
_entity_poly.entity_id
_entity_poly.type
_entity_poly.pdbx_seq_one_letter_code
_entity_poly.pdbx_strand_id
1 'polypeptide(L)'
;MHPTDLNEVVKYLERKIEIAEQMGLSLDGRAKLRAVMRVRVDNFRLEFGNDPPVWVTPMQVRLKDEARPVRAQPRRYSPNDRAFLDRHTAALLAHGLVYKNHRSR
;
A
#
# COMPACT_ATOMS: atom_id res chain seq x y z
N MET A 1 -1.56 8.43 12.97
CA MET A 1 -0.88 7.20 12.52
C MET A 1 -1.90 6.08 12.62
N HIS A 2 -2.37 5.54 11.49
CA HIS A 2 -3.39 4.48 11.50
C HIS A 2 -2.71 3.16 11.14
N PRO A 3 -2.41 2.31 12.14
CA PRO A 3 -1.93 0.96 11.86
C PRO A 3 -3.02 0.18 11.10
N THR A 4 -2.61 -0.81 10.32
CA THR A 4 -3.54 -1.70 9.62
C THR A 4 -4.51 -2.33 10.60
N ASP A 5 -5.82 -2.22 10.30
CA ASP A 5 -6.84 -2.94 11.05
C ASP A 5 -6.82 -4.42 10.66
N LEU A 6 -6.14 -5.22 11.48
CA LEU A 6 -6.03 -6.66 11.28
C LEU A 6 -7.41 -7.36 11.35
N ASN A 7 -8.41 -6.79 12.03
CA ASN A 7 -9.74 -7.40 12.09
C ASN A 7 -10.44 -7.30 10.74
N GLU A 8 -10.36 -6.15 10.07
CA GLU A 8 -10.90 -5.98 8.73
C GLU A 8 -10.16 -6.84 7.70
N VAL A 9 -8.84 -6.98 7.83
CA VAL A 9 -8.05 -7.93 7.01
C VAL A 9 -8.54 -9.36 7.22
N VAL A 10 -8.67 -9.83 8.48
CA VAL A 10 -9.16 -11.18 8.78
C VAL A 10 -10.55 -11.42 8.20
N LYS A 11 -11.46 -10.45 8.37
CA LYS A 11 -12.83 -10.53 7.84
C LYS A 11 -12.84 -10.64 6.32
N TYR A 12 -11.98 -9.88 5.64
CA TYR A 12 -11.83 -9.97 4.18
C TYR A 12 -11.26 -11.33 3.74
N LEU A 13 -10.26 -11.84 4.46
CA LEU A 13 -9.64 -13.13 4.17
C LEU A 13 -10.61 -14.31 4.37
N GLU A 14 -11.40 -14.32 5.45
CA GLU A 14 -12.44 -15.36 5.64
C GLU A 14 -13.47 -15.33 4.52
N ARG A 15 -13.89 -14.15 4.05
CA ARG A 15 -14.78 -14.04 2.87
C ARG A 15 -14.15 -14.61 1.60
N LYS A 16 -12.84 -14.46 1.40
CA LYS A 16 -12.14 -15.09 0.26
C LYS A 16 -12.08 -16.61 0.39
N ILE A 17 -11.96 -17.14 1.61
CA ILE A 17 -12.01 -18.58 1.87
C ILE A 17 -13.41 -19.14 1.56
N GLU A 18 -14.48 -18.43 1.94
CA GLU A 18 -15.87 -18.81 1.61
C GLU A 18 -16.09 -18.88 0.09
N ILE A 19 -15.59 -17.90 -0.66
CA ILE A 19 -15.65 -17.91 -2.13
C ILE A 19 -14.90 -19.13 -2.69
N ALA A 20 -13.72 -19.45 -2.17
CA ALA A 20 -12.97 -20.62 -2.62
C ALA A 20 -13.71 -21.93 -2.35
N GLU A 21 -14.38 -22.05 -1.20
CA GLU A 21 -15.24 -23.20 -0.86
C GLU A 21 -16.41 -23.33 -1.84
N GLN A 22 -17.09 -22.23 -2.16
CA GLN A 22 -18.15 -22.21 -3.19
C GLN A 22 -17.64 -22.60 -4.58
N MET A 23 -16.35 -22.36 -4.86
CA MET A 23 -15.69 -22.73 -6.11
C MET A 23 -15.11 -24.16 -6.10
N GLY A 24 -15.37 -24.95 -5.05
CA GLY A 24 -14.99 -26.36 -4.98
C GLY A 24 -13.75 -26.67 -4.14
N LEU A 25 -13.28 -25.73 -3.31
CA LEU A 25 -12.23 -26.02 -2.33
C LEU A 25 -12.73 -27.06 -1.31
N SER A 26 -11.97 -28.15 -1.16
CA SER A 26 -12.29 -29.21 -0.20
C SER A 26 -12.23 -28.71 1.26
N LEU A 27 -12.88 -29.43 2.18
CA LEU A 27 -12.84 -29.09 3.61
C LEU A 27 -11.40 -29.10 4.18
N ASP A 28 -10.57 -30.07 3.75
CA ASP A 28 -9.14 -30.11 4.10
C ASP A 28 -8.39 -28.90 3.51
N GLY A 29 -8.66 -28.56 2.26
CA GLY A 29 -8.12 -27.35 1.61
C GLY A 29 -8.51 -26.07 2.32
N ARG A 30 -9.77 -25.96 2.77
CA ARG A 30 -10.29 -24.84 3.57
C ARG A 30 -9.55 -24.72 4.90
N ALA A 31 -9.37 -25.83 5.62
CA ALA A 31 -8.65 -25.84 6.90
C ALA A 31 -7.20 -25.38 6.72
N LYS A 32 -6.51 -25.92 5.69
CA LYS A 32 -5.13 -25.54 5.34
C LYS A 32 -5.02 -24.06 4.95
N LEU A 33 -5.90 -23.58 4.08
CA LEU A 33 -5.90 -22.18 3.64
C LEU A 33 -6.16 -21.23 4.79
N ARG A 34 -7.14 -21.52 5.65
CA ARG A 34 -7.43 -20.73 6.85
C ARG A 34 -6.23 -20.69 7.79
N ALA A 35 -5.57 -21.82 8.02
CA ALA A 35 -4.38 -21.87 8.87
C ALA A 35 -3.25 -20.98 8.33
N VAL A 36 -2.96 -21.06 7.02
CA VAL A 36 -1.93 -20.23 6.37
C VAL A 36 -2.27 -18.74 6.47
N MET A 37 -3.52 -18.36 6.18
CA MET A 37 -3.95 -16.96 6.21
C MET A 37 -3.91 -16.37 7.63
N ARG A 38 -4.24 -17.15 8.66
CA ARG A 38 -4.14 -16.71 10.06
C ARG A 38 -2.71 -16.51 10.50
N VAL A 39 -1.81 -17.43 10.16
CA VAL A 39 -0.39 -17.34 10.51
C VAL A 39 0.30 -16.16 9.82
N ARG A 40 -0.16 -15.78 8.61
CA ARG A 40 0.43 -14.73 7.78
C ARG A 40 -0.47 -13.50 7.63
N VAL A 41 -1.36 -13.25 8.59
CA VAL A 41 -2.34 -12.16 8.51
C VAL A 41 -1.67 -10.80 8.36
N ASP A 42 -0.49 -10.64 8.96
CA ASP A 42 0.38 -9.47 8.92
C ASP A 42 1.00 -9.21 7.54
N ASN A 43 0.93 -10.15 6.59
CA ASN A 43 1.40 -9.95 5.22
C ASN A 43 0.36 -9.26 4.31
N PHE A 44 -0.87 -9.07 4.77
CA PHE A 44 -1.96 -8.55 3.95
C PHE A 44 -2.36 -7.13 4.34
N ARG A 45 -2.65 -6.29 3.35
CA ARG A 45 -3.09 -4.91 3.52
C ARG A 45 -4.28 -4.65 2.60
N LEU A 46 -5.34 -4.01 3.11
CA LEU A 46 -6.49 -3.60 2.29
C LEU A 46 -6.30 -2.21 1.67
N GLU A 47 -5.56 -1.35 2.37
CA GLU A 47 -5.20 0.00 1.96
C GLU A 47 -3.73 0.26 2.28
N PHE A 48 -3.21 1.44 1.92
CA PHE A 48 -1.86 1.82 2.31
C PHE A 48 -1.68 1.72 3.83
N GLY A 49 -0.60 1.08 4.26
CA GLY A 49 -0.19 1.00 5.66
C GLY A 49 0.94 1.98 5.93
N ASN A 50 1.17 2.27 7.21
CA ASN A 50 2.42 2.86 7.67
C ASN A 50 3.28 1.79 8.35
N ASP A 51 3.53 0.71 7.61
CA ASP A 51 4.39 -0.36 8.09
C ASP A 51 5.82 0.14 8.24
N PRO A 52 6.56 -0.31 9.26
CA PRO A 52 7.95 0.07 9.40
C PRO A 52 8.74 -0.38 8.16
N PRO A 53 9.74 0.39 7.73
CA PRO A 53 10.61 -0.04 6.65
C PRO A 53 11.28 -1.36 7.03
N VAL A 54 11.53 -2.19 6.03
CA VAL A 54 12.36 -3.39 6.19
C VAL A 54 13.73 -3.01 6.72
N TRP A 55 14.38 -3.92 7.46
CA TRP A 55 15.65 -3.65 8.13
C TRP A 55 16.84 -3.67 7.16
N VAL A 56 16.90 -2.64 6.31
CA VAL A 56 17.94 -2.43 5.31
C VAL A 56 18.39 -0.97 5.37
N THR A 57 19.62 -0.71 4.92
CA THR A 57 20.11 0.67 4.83
C THR A 57 19.25 1.45 3.82
N PRO A 58 18.81 2.68 4.15
CA PRO A 58 18.05 3.50 3.22
C PRO A 58 18.77 3.69 1.89
N MET A 59 18.01 3.63 0.79
CA MET A 59 18.55 3.87 -0.54
C MET A 59 19.10 5.30 -0.65
N GLN A 60 20.34 5.42 -1.14
CA GLN A 60 20.96 6.71 -1.44
C GLN A 60 20.95 6.95 -2.96
N VAL A 61 20.39 8.07 -3.38
CA VAL A 61 20.38 8.48 -4.79
C VAL A 61 21.72 9.16 -5.11
N ARG A 62 22.44 8.68 -6.13
CA ARG A 62 23.67 9.29 -6.64
C ARG A 62 23.38 10.00 -7.96
N LEU A 63 23.71 11.29 -8.02
CA LEU A 63 23.62 12.07 -9.25
C LEU A 63 24.94 11.96 -10.02
N LYS A 64 24.87 12.11 -11.35
CA LYS A 64 26.07 12.32 -12.17
C LYS A 64 26.68 13.68 -11.83
N ASP A 65 27.99 13.82 -11.96
CA ASP A 65 28.72 15.03 -11.55
C ASP A 65 28.16 16.31 -12.19
N GLU A 66 27.77 16.25 -13.46
CA GLU A 66 27.23 17.39 -14.22
C GLU A 66 25.69 17.52 -14.15
N ALA A 67 25.03 16.77 -13.27
CA ALA A 67 23.58 16.81 -13.16
C ALA A 67 23.11 18.15 -12.58
N ARG A 68 22.22 18.83 -13.30
CA ARG A 68 21.59 20.07 -12.86
C ARG A 68 20.12 19.81 -12.50
N PRO A 69 19.61 20.37 -11.39
CA PRO A 69 18.18 20.31 -11.08
C PRO A 69 17.36 20.93 -12.20
N VAL A 70 16.30 20.25 -12.63
CA VAL A 70 15.34 20.76 -13.61
C VAL A 70 13.95 20.77 -12.98
N ARG A 71 13.27 21.90 -13.05
CA ARG A 71 11.88 22.02 -12.62
C ARG A 71 10.95 21.77 -13.81
N ALA A 72 10.24 20.64 -13.77
CA ALA A 72 9.22 20.34 -14.76
C ALA A 72 7.99 21.25 -14.56
N GLN A 73 7.38 21.65 -15.67
CA GLN A 73 6.12 22.40 -15.63
C GLN A 73 4.97 21.50 -15.15
N PRO A 74 4.03 22.02 -14.33
CA PRO A 74 2.85 21.25 -13.92
C PRO A 74 2.05 20.78 -15.13
N ARG A 75 1.61 19.52 -15.11
CA ARG A 75 0.73 18.98 -16.16
C ARG A 75 -0.72 19.35 -15.89
N ARG A 76 -1.47 19.66 -16.96
CA ARG A 76 -2.92 19.83 -16.90
C ARG A 76 -3.57 18.45 -16.96
N TYR A 77 -4.48 18.19 -16.02
CA TYR A 77 -5.25 16.96 -15.93
C TYR A 77 -6.73 17.24 -16.16
N SER A 78 -7.46 16.24 -16.65
CA SER A 78 -8.92 16.31 -16.68
C SER A 78 -9.46 16.44 -15.25
N PRO A 79 -10.68 16.97 -15.05
CA PRO A 79 -11.27 17.07 -13.71
C PRO A 79 -11.31 15.74 -12.96
N ASN A 80 -11.60 14.63 -13.65
CA ASN A 80 -11.66 13.29 -13.05
C ASN A 80 -10.29 12.79 -12.62
N ASP A 81 -9.27 12.96 -13.47
CA ASP A 81 -7.89 12.54 -13.14
C ASP A 81 -7.35 13.36 -11.97
N ARG A 82 -7.62 14.67 -11.95
CA ARG A 82 -7.23 15.54 -10.85
C ARG A 82 -7.86 15.09 -9.53
N ALA A 83 -9.17 14.82 -9.54
CA ALA A 83 -9.87 14.35 -8.34
C ALA A 83 -9.32 13.01 -7.84
N PHE A 84 -8.93 12.10 -8.75
CA PHE A 84 -8.24 10.87 -8.37
C PHE A 84 -6.88 11.14 -7.73
N LEU A 85 -6.03 11.95 -8.37
CA LEU A 85 -4.69 12.28 -7.87
C LEU A 85 -4.73 12.96 -6.50
N ASP A 86 -5.70 13.85 -6.28
CA ASP A 86 -5.88 14.54 -5.00
C ASP A 86 -6.23 13.54 -3.89
N ARG A 87 -7.21 12.64 -4.12
CA ARG A 87 -7.56 11.58 -3.15
C ARG A 87 -6.40 10.63 -2.89
N HIS A 88 -5.69 10.21 -3.94
CA HIS A 88 -4.58 9.27 -3.83
C HIS A 88 -3.41 9.88 -3.05
N THR A 89 -3.03 11.12 -3.36
CA THR A 89 -1.93 11.83 -2.68
C THR A 89 -2.28 12.10 -1.22
N ALA A 90 -3.55 12.43 -0.93
CA ALA A 90 -4.02 12.61 0.44
C ALA A 90 -3.87 11.31 1.26
N ALA A 91 -4.20 10.15 0.68
CA ALA A 91 -3.98 8.86 1.33
C ALA A 91 -2.48 8.61 1.60
N LEU A 92 -1.61 8.82 0.61
CA LEU A 92 -0.15 8.66 0.81
C LEU A 92 0.39 9.56 1.92
N LEU A 93 -0.08 10.80 2.01
CA LEU A 93 0.29 11.74 3.07
C LEU A 93 -0.21 11.26 4.44
N ALA A 94 -1.46 10.79 4.53
CA ALA A 94 -2.05 10.30 5.78
C ALA A 94 -1.30 9.07 6.34
N HIS A 95 -0.73 8.24 5.47
CA HIS A 95 0.07 7.08 5.82
C HIS A 95 1.58 7.36 5.91
N GLY A 96 2.03 8.61 5.73
CA GLY A 96 3.45 8.97 5.88
C GLY A 96 4.37 8.48 4.76
N LEU A 97 3.81 8.00 3.65
CA LEU A 97 4.56 7.49 2.50
C LEU A 97 5.15 8.62 1.64
N VAL A 98 4.57 9.82 1.72
CA VAL A 98 5.09 11.04 1.12
C VAL A 98 5.01 12.18 2.13
N TYR A 99 5.81 13.23 1.91
CA TYR A 99 5.78 14.44 2.73
C TYR A 99 5.90 15.69 1.86
N LYS A 100 5.41 16.82 2.37
CA LYS A 100 5.56 18.11 1.72
C LYS A 100 7.01 18.60 1.88
N ASN A 101 7.74 18.67 0.78
CA ASN A 101 9.10 19.22 0.78
C ASN A 101 9.08 20.75 0.72
N HIS A 102 9.27 21.40 1.88
CA HIS A 102 9.34 22.86 2.01
C HIS A 102 10.62 23.49 1.42
N ARG A 103 11.59 22.66 1.02
CA ARG A 103 12.86 23.10 0.42
C ARG A 103 12.86 22.99 -1.10
N SER A 104 11.76 22.54 -1.70
CA SER A 104 11.61 22.51 -3.15
C SER A 104 11.54 23.96 -3.67
N ARG A 105 12.56 24.38 -4.43
CA ARG A 105 12.64 25.69 -5.10
C ARG A 105 12.35 25.52 -6.59
#